data_AF-A0A8E0V7N1-F1
#
_entry.id   AF-A0A8E0V7N1-F1
#
_cell.length_a   1.000
_cell.length_b   1.000
_cell.length_c   1.000
_cell.angle_alpha   90.00
_cell.angle_beta   90.00
_cell.angle_gamma   90.00
#
_symmetry.space_group_name_H-M   'P 1'
#
loop_
_entity.id
_entity.type
_entity.pdbx_description
1 polymer ?
#
loop_
_entity_poly.entity_id
_entity_poly.type
_entity_poly.pdbx_seq_one_letter_code
_entity_poly.pdbx_strand_id
1 'polypeptide(L)'
;VICYNFMPVFDWTRTDLFHPVGDGSTALFYEKAKIKDDYKSMAEYIMSFTEKYNMTFPGWEPERMAKLDELFKAYAPVTKEKLWENLKYFLEAIMPTCHECDIKMAIHQDDPPWDIFGLPRLLTDSDAIDRFLSMVDDPYNCLTLCSGSLNANPNNNVAAIVRKHCDRIAFAHIRNIHHFENGDFCEAAHRDCCGETGIIEILRAYHDCGFEGYIRPDHGRQLWEEGPGSCRPGYGKYDRALGIQYMLGVWDLLDRLDEEKKG
;
A
#
# COMPACT_ATOMS: atom_id res chain seq x y z
N VAL A 1 -10.68 2.23 -13.91
CA VAL A 1 -9.79 1.50 -12.97
C VAL A 1 -10.37 1.61 -11.57
N ILE A 2 -10.54 0.50 -10.85
CA ILE A 2 -11.00 0.48 -9.46
C ILE A 2 -9.91 -0.15 -8.60
N CYS A 3 -9.40 0.59 -7.62
CA CYS A 3 -8.48 0.06 -6.61
C CYS A 3 -9.27 -0.68 -5.53
N TYR A 4 -8.83 -1.88 -5.15
CA TYR A 4 -9.41 -2.65 -4.04
C TYR A 4 -8.32 -3.46 -3.31
N ASN A 5 -8.65 -4.07 -2.18
CA ASN A 5 -7.77 -5.02 -1.48
C ASN A 5 -8.58 -6.28 -1.10
N PHE A 6 -7.90 -7.32 -0.61
CA PHE A 6 -8.54 -8.51 -0.07
C PHE A 6 -8.03 -8.86 1.33
N MET A 7 -7.77 -7.81 2.12
CA MET A 7 -7.17 -7.88 3.44
C MET A 7 -8.19 -8.30 4.50
N PRO A 8 -7.98 -9.41 5.24
CA PRO A 8 -8.89 -9.80 6.30
C PRO A 8 -8.90 -8.80 7.45
N VAL A 9 -10.12 -8.42 7.87
CA VAL A 9 -10.42 -7.58 9.05
C VAL A 9 -9.88 -6.15 9.01
N PHE A 10 -8.57 -5.96 8.81
CA PHE A 10 -7.87 -4.66 8.81
C PHE A 10 -7.29 -4.33 7.43
N ASP A 11 -7.61 -3.16 6.90
CA ASP A 11 -7.14 -2.68 5.58
C ASP A 11 -5.67 -2.26 5.56
N TRP A 12 -5.15 -1.68 6.63
CA TRP A 12 -3.75 -1.28 6.77
C TRP A 12 -3.44 -1.13 8.24
N THR A 13 -2.18 -1.33 8.64
CA THR A 13 -1.81 -1.38 10.06
C THR A 13 -0.61 -0.51 10.39
N ARG A 14 -0.78 0.42 11.33
CA ARG A 14 0.26 1.27 11.93
C ARG A 14 -0.01 1.37 13.43
N THR A 15 1.06 1.50 14.23
CA THR A 15 1.00 1.50 15.70
C THR A 15 1.13 2.90 16.30
N ASP A 16 1.59 3.86 15.50
CA ASP A 16 1.65 5.27 15.85
C ASP A 16 1.37 6.11 14.59
N LEU A 17 0.40 7.01 14.69
CA LEU A 17 -0.08 7.80 13.56
C LEU A 17 0.71 9.12 13.36
N PHE A 18 1.49 9.54 14.36
CA PHE A 18 2.24 10.79 14.38
C PHE A 18 3.61 10.60 15.05
N HIS A 19 4.34 9.57 14.64
CA HIS A 19 5.66 9.28 15.17
C HIS A 19 6.68 10.36 14.78
N PRO A 20 7.43 10.98 15.70
CA PRO A 20 8.45 11.97 15.36
C PRO A 20 9.62 11.36 14.57
N VAL A 21 10.05 12.00 13.48
CA VAL A 21 11.14 11.50 12.62
C VAL A 21 12.41 12.36 12.64
N GLY A 22 12.53 13.24 13.65
CA GLY A 22 13.78 13.96 13.99
C GLY A 22 13.99 15.31 13.31
N ASP A 23 13.31 15.60 12.19
CA ASP A 23 13.38 16.90 11.49
C ASP A 23 12.24 17.87 11.86
N GLY A 24 11.46 17.51 12.89
CA GLY A 24 10.28 18.26 13.34
C GLY A 24 8.98 17.81 12.68
N SER A 25 9.04 16.97 11.65
CA SER A 25 7.85 16.30 11.09
C SER A 25 7.49 15.03 11.85
N THR A 26 6.30 14.51 11.56
CA THR A 26 5.87 13.18 11.99
C THR A 26 5.56 12.27 10.81
N ALA A 27 5.47 10.96 11.06
CA ALA A 27 5.09 9.97 10.07
C ALA A 27 4.23 8.86 10.69
N LEU A 28 3.55 8.09 9.84
CA LEU A 28 2.98 6.81 10.26
C LEU A 28 4.12 5.83 10.57
N PHE A 29 4.01 5.11 11.68
CA PHE A 29 5.02 4.16 12.16
C PHE A 29 4.40 2.81 12.47
N TYR A 30 5.16 1.75 12.20
CA TYR A 30 4.83 0.38 12.50
C TYR A 30 5.87 -0.20 13.47
N GLU A 31 5.42 -0.53 14.67
CA GLU A 31 6.21 -1.19 15.70
C GLU A 31 5.89 -2.69 15.71
N LYS A 32 6.81 -3.50 15.19
CA LYS A 32 6.67 -4.96 15.10
C LYS A 32 6.38 -5.58 16.47
N ALA A 33 6.98 -5.05 17.53
CA ALA A 33 6.81 -5.55 18.88
C ALA A 33 5.36 -5.42 19.42
N LYS A 34 4.57 -4.47 18.91
CA LYS A 34 3.15 -4.27 19.26
C LYS A 34 2.20 -5.15 18.44
N ILE A 35 2.65 -5.68 17.30
CA ILE A 35 1.84 -6.53 16.42
C ILE A 35 2.10 -8.00 16.78
N LYS A 36 1.48 -8.42 17.90
CA LYS A 36 1.51 -9.79 18.39
C LYS A 36 0.09 -10.33 18.47
N ASP A 37 -0.45 -10.49 19.69
CA ASP A 37 -1.76 -11.11 19.92
C ASP A 37 -2.84 -10.11 20.36
N ASP A 38 -2.46 -8.87 20.65
CA ASP A 38 -3.38 -7.84 21.14
C ASP A 38 -3.79 -6.89 20.02
N TYR A 39 -4.69 -7.38 19.16
CA TYR A 39 -5.34 -6.53 18.15
C TYR A 39 -6.28 -5.48 18.78
N LYS A 40 -6.69 -5.67 20.05
CA LYS A 40 -7.66 -4.81 20.73
C LYS A 40 -7.04 -3.49 21.14
N SER A 41 -5.85 -3.49 21.73
CA SER A 41 -5.18 -2.24 22.08
C SER A 41 -4.88 -1.36 20.86
N MET A 42 -4.51 -1.96 19.73
CA MET A 42 -4.35 -1.24 18.47
C MET A 42 -5.69 -0.68 17.97
N ALA A 43 -6.76 -1.49 17.99
CA ALA A 43 -8.09 -1.02 17.60
C ALA A 43 -8.58 0.12 18.50
N GLU A 44 -8.41 0.01 19.82
CA GLU A 44 -8.73 1.05 20.80
C GLU A 44 -7.95 2.34 20.56
N TYR A 45 -6.65 2.24 20.25
CA TYR A 45 -5.83 3.42 19.90
C TYR A 45 -6.37 4.13 18.66
N ILE A 46 -6.64 3.40 17.57
CA ILE A 46 -7.16 4.00 16.34
C ILE A 46 -8.57 4.56 16.55
N MET A 47 -9.44 3.80 17.22
CA MET A 47 -10.82 4.22 17.50
C MET A 47 -10.85 5.49 18.35
N SER A 48 -10.13 5.50 19.48
CA SER A 48 -10.07 6.68 20.37
C SER A 48 -9.52 7.91 19.64
N PHE A 49 -8.55 7.74 18.73
CA PHE A 49 -8.07 8.81 17.88
C PHE A 49 -9.17 9.32 16.94
N THR A 50 -9.81 8.42 16.19
CA THR A 50 -10.85 8.78 15.21
C THR A 50 -12.06 9.44 15.88
N GLU A 51 -12.46 8.98 17.06
CA GLU A 51 -13.53 9.56 17.86
C GLU A 51 -13.15 10.96 18.35
N LYS A 52 -11.96 11.10 18.97
CA LYS A 52 -11.47 12.38 19.49
C LYS A 52 -11.42 13.50 18.43
N TYR A 53 -11.06 13.14 17.20
CA TYR A 53 -10.89 14.09 16.10
C TYR A 53 -12.02 14.06 15.06
N ASN A 54 -13.10 13.33 15.32
CA ASN A 54 -14.26 13.18 14.43
C ASN A 54 -13.86 12.80 12.99
N MET A 55 -13.04 11.75 12.87
CA MET A 55 -12.51 11.22 11.61
C MET A 55 -12.99 9.79 11.38
N THR A 56 -12.86 9.29 10.15
CA THR A 56 -13.08 7.87 9.83
C THR A 56 -11.96 7.35 8.94
N PHE A 57 -11.44 6.16 9.26
CA PHE A 57 -10.40 5.51 8.46
C PHE A 57 -10.91 4.29 7.68
N PRO A 58 -10.60 4.14 6.37
CA PRO A 58 -10.89 2.93 5.61
C PRO A 58 -10.36 1.70 6.33
N GLY A 59 -11.25 0.74 6.54
CA GLY A 59 -10.97 -0.52 7.24
C GLY A 59 -10.99 -0.42 8.77
N TRP A 60 -11.25 0.77 9.31
CA TRP A 60 -11.34 1.07 10.74
C TRP A 60 -12.66 1.77 11.10
N GLU A 61 -13.71 1.50 10.31
CA GLU A 61 -15.02 2.10 10.54
C GLU A 61 -15.60 1.63 11.89
N PRO A 62 -16.27 2.50 12.68
CA PRO A 62 -16.82 2.14 13.98
C PRO A 62 -17.75 0.91 13.94
N GLU A 63 -18.56 0.78 12.88
CA GLU A 63 -19.49 -0.34 12.69
C GLU A 63 -18.76 -1.67 12.46
N ARG A 64 -17.57 -1.61 11.85
CA ARG A 64 -16.69 -2.77 11.65
C ARG A 64 -15.98 -3.14 12.94
N MET A 65 -15.41 -2.13 13.62
CA MET A 65 -14.68 -2.34 14.88
C MET A 65 -15.59 -2.83 16.02
N ALA A 66 -16.87 -2.44 16.03
CA ALA A 66 -17.86 -2.97 16.98
C ALA A 66 -18.08 -4.49 16.85
N LYS A 67 -17.72 -5.09 15.71
CA LYS A 67 -17.89 -6.53 15.42
C LYS A 67 -16.58 -7.30 15.39
N LEU A 68 -15.52 -6.75 15.98
CA LEU A 68 -14.17 -7.31 15.83
C LEU A 68 -14.07 -8.76 16.31
N ASP A 69 -14.63 -9.08 17.48
CA ASP A 69 -14.62 -10.46 18.01
C ASP A 69 -15.44 -11.43 17.12
N GLU A 70 -16.53 -10.96 16.52
CA GLU A 70 -17.32 -11.76 15.56
C GLU A 70 -16.54 -12.00 14.26
N LEU A 71 -15.84 -10.97 13.76
CA LEU A 71 -15.01 -11.06 12.56
C LEU A 71 -13.85 -12.04 12.78
N PHE A 72 -13.12 -11.93 13.88
CA PHE A 72 -12.04 -12.87 14.21
C PHE A 72 -12.56 -14.31 14.32
N LYS A 73 -13.73 -14.52 14.94
CA LYS A 73 -14.36 -15.85 14.98
C LYS A 73 -14.75 -16.36 13.59
N ALA A 74 -15.23 -15.49 12.71
CA ALA A 74 -15.58 -15.84 11.33
C ALA A 74 -14.34 -16.19 10.48
N TYR A 75 -13.21 -15.54 10.72
CA TYR A 75 -11.94 -15.79 10.03
C TYR A 75 -11.08 -16.90 10.65
N ALA A 76 -11.37 -17.34 11.88
CA ALA A 76 -10.64 -18.43 12.55
C ALA A 76 -10.47 -19.72 11.71
N PRO A 77 -11.46 -20.21 10.93
CA PRO A 77 -11.29 -21.39 10.07
C PRO A 77 -10.68 -21.06 8.69
N VAL A 78 -10.42 -19.79 8.37
CA VAL A 78 -9.97 -19.35 7.04
C VAL A 78 -8.44 -19.42 6.97
N THR A 79 -7.94 -20.49 6.36
CA THR A 79 -6.51 -20.63 6.06
C THR A 79 -6.09 -19.73 4.90
N LYS A 80 -4.77 -19.56 4.70
CA LYS A 80 -4.23 -18.83 3.54
C LYS A 80 -4.72 -19.40 2.20
N GLU A 81 -4.76 -20.73 2.07
CA GLU A 81 -5.32 -21.39 0.88
C GLU A 81 -6.81 -21.15 0.73
N LYS A 82 -7.57 -21.19 1.82
CA LYS A 82 -9.00 -20.88 1.76
C LYS A 82 -9.26 -19.43 1.34
N LEU A 83 -8.43 -18.51 1.80
CA LEU A 83 -8.52 -17.10 1.42
C LEU A 83 -8.19 -16.90 -0.07
N TRP A 84 -7.21 -17.62 -0.61
CA TRP A 84 -6.95 -17.64 -2.07
C TRP A 84 -8.14 -18.18 -2.87
N GLU A 85 -8.77 -19.27 -2.42
CA GLU A 85 -9.99 -19.79 -3.06
C GLU A 85 -11.12 -18.75 -3.06
N ASN A 86 -11.31 -18.04 -1.95
CA ASN A 86 -12.33 -17.00 -1.82
C ASN A 86 -12.03 -15.81 -2.75
N LEU A 87 -10.77 -15.39 -2.87
CA LEU A 87 -10.36 -14.33 -3.79
C LEU A 87 -10.59 -14.75 -5.25
N LYS A 88 -10.24 -15.99 -5.60
CA LYS A 88 -10.50 -16.54 -6.93
C LYS A 88 -11.99 -16.54 -7.26
N TYR A 89 -12.83 -17.02 -6.33
CA TYR A 89 -14.29 -16.99 -6.49
C TYR A 89 -14.81 -15.57 -6.74
N PHE A 90 -14.34 -14.59 -5.95
CA PHE A 90 -14.71 -13.19 -6.12
C PHE A 90 -14.31 -12.67 -7.50
N LEU A 91 -13.07 -12.89 -7.93
CA LEU A 91 -12.56 -12.45 -9.23
C LEU A 91 -13.37 -13.05 -10.38
N GLU A 92 -13.52 -14.39 -10.43
CA GLU A 92 -14.27 -15.08 -11.49
C GLU A 92 -15.70 -14.57 -11.60
N ALA A 93 -16.34 -14.22 -10.48
CA ALA A 93 -17.69 -13.69 -10.47
C ALA A 93 -17.79 -12.27 -11.05
N ILE A 94 -16.79 -11.41 -10.82
CA ILE A 94 -16.85 -10.01 -11.26
C ILE A 94 -16.29 -9.76 -12.66
N MET A 95 -15.44 -10.66 -13.20
CA MET A 95 -14.81 -10.45 -14.52
C MET A 95 -15.84 -10.17 -15.63
N PRO A 96 -16.98 -10.90 -15.77
CA PRO A 96 -17.95 -10.61 -16.83
C PRO A 96 -18.45 -9.16 -16.82
N THR A 97 -18.75 -8.61 -15.64
CA THR A 97 -19.16 -7.20 -15.48
C THR A 97 -18.01 -6.25 -15.77
N CYS A 98 -16.77 -6.61 -15.40
CA CYS A 98 -15.58 -5.82 -15.73
C CYS A 98 -15.40 -5.66 -17.24
N HIS A 99 -15.59 -6.75 -18.01
CA HIS A 99 -15.58 -6.72 -19.48
C HIS A 99 -16.75 -5.89 -20.05
N GLU A 100 -17.96 -6.06 -19.54
CA GLU A 100 -19.15 -5.32 -20.00
C GLU A 100 -18.99 -3.80 -19.81
N CYS A 101 -18.36 -3.40 -18.70
CA CYS A 101 -18.24 -1.99 -18.31
C CYS A 101 -16.89 -1.36 -18.65
N ASP A 102 -15.95 -2.10 -19.26
CA ASP A 102 -14.56 -1.67 -19.47
C ASP A 102 -13.87 -1.18 -18.18
N ILE A 103 -13.99 -1.98 -17.10
CA ILE A 103 -13.46 -1.66 -15.77
C ILE A 103 -12.30 -2.57 -15.39
N LYS A 104 -11.08 -2.02 -15.37
CA LYS A 104 -9.92 -2.70 -14.77
C LYS A 104 -10.02 -2.69 -13.24
N MET A 105 -10.03 -3.87 -12.63
CA MET A 105 -9.98 -4.08 -11.17
C MET A 105 -8.53 -4.24 -10.75
N ALA A 106 -8.03 -3.35 -9.90
CA ALA A 106 -6.61 -3.23 -9.57
C ALA A 106 -6.37 -3.53 -8.08
N ILE A 107 -5.90 -4.73 -7.76
CA ILE A 107 -5.70 -5.14 -6.35
C ILE A 107 -4.45 -4.47 -5.76
N HIS A 108 -4.59 -3.93 -4.55
CA HIS A 108 -3.50 -3.37 -3.74
C HIS A 108 -2.82 -4.48 -2.93
N GLN A 109 -1.51 -4.36 -2.71
CA GLN A 109 -0.76 -5.31 -1.86
C GLN A 109 -1.10 -5.13 -0.39
N ASP A 110 -0.85 -6.18 0.41
CA ASP A 110 -1.14 -6.15 1.84
C ASP A 110 -0.20 -5.19 2.59
N ASP A 111 -0.71 -4.45 3.59
CA ASP A 111 0.06 -3.45 4.34
C ASP A 111 -0.07 -3.64 5.88
N PRO A 112 0.90 -4.29 6.54
CA PRO A 112 2.18 -4.77 5.98
C PRO A 112 2.05 -6.07 5.17
N PRO A 113 3.06 -6.43 4.36
CA PRO A 113 3.04 -7.59 3.48
C PRO A 113 3.42 -8.88 4.23
N TRP A 114 2.79 -9.14 5.36
CA TRP A 114 2.91 -10.38 6.14
C TRP A 114 1.70 -10.57 7.06
N ASP A 115 1.50 -11.80 7.50
CA ASP A 115 0.42 -12.18 8.42
C ASP A 115 0.50 -11.38 9.73
N ILE A 116 -0.64 -10.88 10.21
CA ILE A 116 -0.75 -10.13 11.46
C ILE A 116 -1.90 -10.68 12.30
N PHE A 117 -1.73 -10.76 13.61
CA PHE A 117 -2.77 -11.25 14.55
C PHE A 117 -3.33 -12.63 14.18
N GLY A 118 -2.53 -13.48 13.54
CA GLY A 118 -2.95 -14.80 13.04
C GLY A 118 -3.84 -14.77 11.79
N LEU A 119 -4.07 -13.59 11.19
CA LEU A 119 -4.82 -13.44 9.94
C LEU A 119 -3.89 -13.56 8.73
N PRO A 120 -4.23 -14.40 7.73
CA PRO A 120 -3.38 -14.57 6.56
C PRO A 120 -3.41 -13.34 5.64
N ARG A 121 -2.25 -12.98 5.10
CA ARG A 121 -2.07 -12.03 3.99
C ARG A 121 -1.69 -12.78 2.72
N LEU A 122 -2.22 -12.33 1.59
CA LEU A 122 -2.03 -12.96 0.28
C LEU A 122 -0.96 -12.25 -0.54
N LEU A 123 -1.17 -10.98 -0.87
CA LEU A 123 -0.40 -10.20 -1.84
C LEU A 123 0.80 -9.53 -1.15
N THR A 124 1.83 -10.34 -0.91
CA THR A 124 2.96 -10.00 -0.02
C THR A 124 4.30 -9.89 -0.73
N ASP A 125 4.46 -10.51 -1.90
CA ASP A 125 5.71 -10.55 -2.67
C ASP A 125 5.44 -10.82 -4.16
N SER A 126 6.51 -10.97 -4.95
CA SER A 126 6.40 -11.24 -6.40
C SER A 126 5.74 -12.58 -6.71
N ASP A 127 5.97 -13.61 -5.90
CA ASP A 127 5.44 -14.97 -6.17
C ASP A 127 3.94 -15.03 -5.88
N ALA A 128 3.48 -14.32 -4.85
CA ALA A 128 2.06 -14.11 -4.59
C ALA A 128 1.38 -13.34 -5.73
N ILE A 129 2.06 -12.34 -6.31
CA ILE A 129 1.56 -11.61 -7.48
C ILE A 129 1.45 -12.55 -8.70
N ASP A 130 2.46 -13.39 -8.97
CA ASP A 130 2.39 -14.41 -10.02
C ASP A 130 1.15 -15.30 -9.84
N ARG A 131 0.94 -15.80 -8.63
CA ARG A 131 -0.23 -16.64 -8.29
C ARG A 131 -1.55 -15.90 -8.53
N PHE A 132 -1.64 -14.65 -8.09
CA PHE A 132 -2.84 -13.82 -8.28
C PHE A 132 -3.17 -13.57 -9.75
N LEU A 133 -2.17 -13.23 -10.57
CA LEU A 133 -2.39 -12.94 -11.99
C LEU A 133 -2.69 -14.22 -12.78
N SER A 134 -2.07 -15.35 -12.40
CA SER A 134 -2.25 -16.64 -13.09
C SER A 134 -3.55 -17.36 -12.74
N MET A 135 -4.07 -17.21 -11.51
CA MET A 135 -5.29 -17.93 -11.08
C MET A 135 -6.57 -17.45 -11.78
N VAL A 136 -6.59 -16.20 -12.26
CA VAL A 136 -7.60 -15.59 -13.15
C VAL A 136 -6.84 -14.72 -14.15
N ASP A 137 -6.39 -15.34 -15.23
CA ASP A 137 -5.60 -14.67 -16.27
C ASP A 137 -6.51 -13.86 -17.20
N ASP A 138 -6.73 -12.60 -16.82
CA ASP A 138 -7.65 -11.68 -17.49
C ASP A 138 -7.04 -10.26 -17.52
N PRO A 139 -7.06 -9.54 -18.65
CA PRO A 139 -6.51 -8.18 -18.74
C PRO A 139 -7.24 -7.14 -17.85
N TYR A 140 -8.46 -7.44 -17.37
CA TYR A 140 -9.17 -6.60 -16.40
C TYR A 140 -8.82 -6.94 -14.94
N ASN A 141 -8.14 -8.08 -14.70
CA ASN A 141 -7.57 -8.44 -13.42
C ASN A 141 -6.16 -7.83 -13.30
N CYS A 142 -6.05 -6.68 -12.65
CA CYS A 142 -4.85 -5.84 -12.61
C CYS A 142 -4.30 -5.63 -11.20
N LEU A 143 -3.15 -4.97 -11.13
CA LEU A 143 -2.50 -4.53 -9.91
C LEU A 143 -2.68 -3.02 -9.70
N THR A 144 -3.00 -2.65 -8.46
CA THR A 144 -2.56 -1.38 -7.89
C THR A 144 -1.23 -1.66 -7.18
N LEU A 145 -0.11 -1.42 -7.86
CA LEU A 145 1.20 -1.77 -7.28
C LEU A 145 1.67 -0.65 -6.33
N CYS A 146 1.76 -1.00 -5.05
CA CYS A 146 2.15 -0.11 -3.97
C CYS A 146 3.56 -0.41 -3.49
N SER A 147 4.47 0.48 -3.86
CA SER A 147 5.89 0.41 -3.53
C SER A 147 6.16 0.34 -2.03
N GLY A 148 5.56 1.21 -1.22
CA GLY A 148 5.81 1.21 0.21
C GLY A 148 5.15 0.05 0.97
N SER A 149 4.06 -0.53 0.44
CA SER A 149 3.48 -1.73 1.05
C SER A 149 4.39 -2.92 0.81
N LEU A 150 4.80 -3.16 -0.45
CA LEU A 150 5.73 -4.23 -0.79
C LEU A 150 7.08 -4.07 -0.09
N ASN A 151 7.68 -2.88 -0.12
CA ASN A 151 9.02 -2.67 0.41
C ASN A 151 9.08 -2.74 1.93
N ALA A 152 7.95 -2.67 2.66
CA ALA A 152 7.95 -2.93 4.10
C ALA A 152 8.62 -4.27 4.45
N ASN A 153 8.61 -5.22 3.51
CA ASN A 153 9.59 -6.31 3.50
C ASN A 153 10.79 -5.92 2.61
N PRO A 154 12.00 -5.69 3.16
CA PRO A 154 13.15 -5.24 2.40
C PRO A 154 13.65 -6.26 1.35
N ASN A 155 13.18 -7.51 1.41
CA ASN A 155 13.47 -8.51 0.38
C ASN A 155 12.69 -8.30 -0.92
N ASN A 156 11.65 -7.46 -0.92
CA ASN A 156 10.89 -7.12 -2.12
C ASN A 156 11.60 -6.02 -2.92
N ASN A 157 12.20 -6.41 -4.05
CA ASN A 157 12.69 -5.46 -5.04
C ASN A 157 11.52 -4.97 -5.92
N VAL A 158 10.92 -3.86 -5.52
CA VAL A 158 9.72 -3.30 -6.17
C VAL A 158 9.99 -2.96 -7.64
N ALA A 159 11.15 -2.40 -7.99
CA ALA A 159 11.48 -2.07 -9.38
C ALA A 159 11.54 -3.32 -10.27
N ALA A 160 12.02 -4.44 -9.74
CA ALA A 160 11.99 -5.72 -10.47
C ALA A 160 10.56 -6.26 -10.63
N ILE A 161 9.71 -6.15 -9.59
CA ILE A 161 8.29 -6.53 -9.64
C ILE A 161 7.55 -5.70 -10.68
N VAL A 162 7.80 -4.38 -10.75
CA VAL A 162 7.23 -3.50 -11.78
C VAL A 162 7.61 -3.99 -13.18
N ARG A 163 8.91 -4.22 -13.46
CA ARG A 163 9.35 -4.71 -14.78
C ARG A 163 8.72 -6.04 -15.17
N LYS A 164 8.53 -6.93 -14.20
CA LYS A 164 7.95 -8.27 -14.41
C LYS A 164 6.46 -8.23 -14.73
N HIS A 165 5.71 -7.24 -14.22
CA HIS A 165 4.25 -7.22 -14.26
C HIS A 165 3.64 -5.96 -14.88
N CYS A 166 4.43 -5.11 -15.55
CA CYS A 166 3.99 -3.78 -15.97
C CYS A 166 2.74 -3.82 -16.88
N ASP A 167 2.61 -4.85 -17.70
CA ASP A 167 1.45 -5.10 -18.57
C ASP A 167 0.14 -5.37 -17.80
N ARG A 168 0.25 -5.74 -16.53
CA ARG A 168 -0.89 -6.02 -15.62
C ARG A 168 -1.06 -4.97 -14.53
N ILE A 169 -0.26 -3.91 -14.51
CA ILE A 169 -0.45 -2.79 -13.58
C ILE A 169 -1.43 -1.80 -14.22
N ALA A 170 -2.45 -1.37 -13.46
CA ALA A 170 -3.38 -0.32 -13.90
C ALA A 170 -3.27 0.95 -13.05
N PHE A 171 -2.67 0.85 -11.86
CA PHE A 171 -2.51 1.96 -10.93
C PHE A 171 -1.24 1.76 -10.10
N ALA A 172 -0.53 2.84 -9.78
CA ALA A 172 0.66 2.80 -8.93
C ALA A 172 0.53 3.72 -7.73
N HIS A 173 0.88 3.20 -6.56
CA HIS A 173 1.12 3.97 -5.35
C HIS A 173 2.63 4.03 -5.11
N ILE A 174 3.21 5.21 -5.28
CA ILE A 174 4.65 5.41 -5.13
C ILE A 174 4.91 6.21 -3.85
N ARG A 175 5.37 5.52 -2.80
CA ARG A 175 5.74 6.10 -1.50
C ARG A 175 7.00 5.42 -0.97
N ASN A 176 7.73 6.14 -0.13
CA ASN A 176 8.99 5.66 0.45
C ASN A 176 8.79 5.27 1.90
N ILE A 177 9.61 4.34 2.39
CA ILE A 177 9.63 3.96 3.81
C ILE A 177 11.05 3.93 4.31
N HIS A 178 11.19 4.12 5.62
CA HIS A 178 12.44 3.95 6.34
C HIS A 178 12.37 2.72 7.25
N HIS A 179 13.36 1.85 7.16
CA HIS A 179 13.46 0.63 7.97
C HIS A 179 14.33 0.82 9.20
N PHE A 180 13.97 0.13 10.28
CA PHE A 180 14.76 0.02 11.50
C PHE A 180 15.26 -1.41 11.68
N GLU A 181 16.43 -1.58 12.31
CA GLU A 181 17.09 -2.89 12.46
C GLU A 181 16.24 -3.96 13.18
N ASN A 182 15.31 -3.55 14.03
CA ASN A 182 14.41 -4.43 14.77
C ASN A 182 13.19 -4.92 13.93
N GLY A 183 13.09 -4.49 12.67
CA GLY A 183 11.98 -4.79 11.78
C GLY A 183 10.78 -3.84 11.93
N ASP A 184 10.95 -2.72 12.64
CA ASP A 184 10.02 -1.60 12.57
C ASP A 184 10.23 -0.83 11.26
N PHE A 185 9.24 -0.05 10.85
CA PHE A 185 9.37 0.86 9.72
C PHE A 185 8.48 2.08 9.90
N CYS A 186 8.80 3.17 9.21
CA CYS A 186 7.95 4.35 9.12
C CYS A 186 7.83 4.86 7.68
N GLU A 187 6.79 5.64 7.41
CA GLU A 187 6.73 6.37 6.15
C GLU A 187 7.86 7.40 6.09
N ALA A 188 8.42 7.59 4.90
CA ALA A 188 9.50 8.53 4.65
C ALA A 188 9.11 9.53 3.55
N ALA A 189 9.89 10.60 3.42
CA ALA A 189 9.76 11.49 2.26
C ALA A 189 9.99 10.69 0.96
N HIS A 190 9.27 11.02 -0.12
CA HIS A 190 9.42 10.37 -1.43
C HIS A 190 10.82 10.47 -2.03
N ARG A 191 11.64 11.40 -1.55
CA ARG A 191 13.02 11.53 -2.02
C ARG A 191 13.78 10.23 -1.76
N ASP A 192 14.49 9.76 -2.78
CA ASP A 192 15.11 8.43 -2.78
C ASP A 192 16.04 8.22 -1.58
N CYS A 193 16.85 9.23 -1.23
CA CYS A 193 17.79 9.17 -0.12
C CYS A 193 17.17 9.26 1.28
N CYS A 194 15.85 9.41 1.40
CA CYS A 194 15.15 9.51 2.69
C CYS A 194 14.59 8.17 3.19
N GLY A 195 14.70 7.11 2.40
CA GLY A 195 14.22 5.77 2.73
C GLY A 195 14.85 4.74 1.81
N GLU A 196 14.41 3.49 1.89
CA GLU A 196 15.08 2.37 1.21
C GLU A 196 14.23 1.72 0.10
N THR A 197 13.12 2.34 -0.31
CA THR A 197 12.22 1.79 -1.35
C THR A 197 12.81 1.83 -2.76
N GLY A 198 13.74 2.76 -3.06
CA GLY A 198 14.31 2.92 -4.41
C GLY A 198 13.33 3.55 -5.41
N ILE A 199 12.77 4.70 -5.06
CA ILE A 199 11.79 5.47 -5.84
C ILE A 199 12.30 5.80 -7.25
N ILE A 200 13.57 6.17 -7.42
CA ILE A 200 14.13 6.45 -8.76
C ILE A 200 14.11 5.19 -9.63
N GLU A 201 14.50 4.05 -9.08
CA GLU A 201 14.52 2.77 -9.79
C GLU A 201 13.12 2.29 -10.16
N ILE A 202 12.13 2.54 -9.30
CA ILE A 202 10.72 2.21 -9.54
C ILE A 202 10.16 3.07 -10.66
N LEU A 203 10.39 4.39 -10.62
CA LEU A 203 9.93 5.30 -11.68
C LEU A 203 10.59 4.94 -13.02
N ARG A 204 11.89 4.63 -13.01
CA ARG A 204 12.59 4.13 -14.19
C ARG A 204 12.00 2.82 -14.70
N ALA A 205 11.66 1.87 -13.82
CA ALA A 205 11.01 0.63 -14.23
C ALA A 205 9.66 0.87 -14.92
N TYR A 206 8.83 1.78 -14.40
CA TYR A 206 7.57 2.15 -15.05
C TYR A 206 7.79 2.86 -16.39
N HIS A 207 8.75 3.77 -16.45
CA HIS A 207 9.11 4.53 -17.65
C HIS A 207 9.64 3.61 -18.76
N ASP A 208 10.63 2.76 -18.45
CA ASP A 208 11.23 1.79 -19.38
C ASP A 208 10.18 0.82 -19.96
N CYS A 209 9.13 0.51 -19.18
CA CYS A 209 8.03 -0.37 -19.60
C CYS A 209 6.91 0.37 -20.35
N GLY A 210 7.00 1.69 -20.53
CA GLY A 210 5.99 2.49 -21.23
C GLY A 210 4.66 2.59 -20.47
N PHE A 211 4.70 2.68 -19.13
CA PHE A 211 3.49 2.74 -18.32
C PHE A 211 2.73 4.06 -18.52
N GLU A 212 1.49 3.97 -19.00
CA GLU A 212 0.58 5.12 -19.20
C GLU A 212 -0.56 5.17 -18.16
N GLY A 213 -0.50 4.33 -17.14
CA GLY A 213 -1.52 4.28 -16.09
C GLY A 213 -1.41 5.43 -15.08
N TYR A 214 -2.26 5.38 -14.06
CA TYR A 214 -2.27 6.40 -13.03
C TYR A 214 -1.14 6.17 -12.00
N ILE A 215 -0.53 7.25 -11.51
CA ILE A 215 0.41 7.23 -10.38
C ILE A 215 -0.10 8.19 -9.31
N ARG A 216 -0.09 7.78 -8.04
CA ARG A 216 -0.26 8.70 -6.90
C ARG A 216 0.92 8.58 -5.92
N PRO A 217 1.26 9.67 -5.19
CA PRO A 217 2.31 9.67 -4.16
C PRO A 217 1.92 8.86 -2.91
N ASP A 218 0.66 8.43 -2.81
CA ASP A 218 0.12 7.72 -1.65
C ASP A 218 0.28 8.51 -0.34
N HIS A 219 1.07 8.02 0.62
CA HIS A 219 1.32 8.68 1.90
C HIS A 219 2.55 9.57 1.89
N GLY A 220 2.53 10.60 2.72
CA GLY A 220 3.70 11.41 3.06
C GLY A 220 3.74 11.72 4.55
N ARG A 221 4.83 12.34 5.00
CA ARG A 221 4.96 12.84 6.37
C ARG A 221 3.97 13.97 6.62
N GLN A 222 3.64 14.21 7.89
CA GLN A 222 2.90 15.40 8.28
C GLN A 222 3.88 16.54 8.52
N LEU A 223 3.75 17.62 7.74
CA LEU A 223 4.65 18.77 7.80
C LEU A 223 3.96 20.02 8.34
N TRP A 224 4.76 20.91 8.92
CA TRP A 224 4.35 22.27 9.27
C TRP A 224 3.16 22.28 10.24
N GLU A 225 1.98 22.76 9.83
CA GLU A 225 0.76 22.78 10.64
C GLU A 225 -0.06 21.47 10.61
N GLU A 226 0.41 20.45 9.88
CA GLU A 226 -0.24 19.15 9.82
C GLU A 226 0.07 18.33 11.08
N GLY A 227 -1.00 17.89 11.75
CA GLY A 227 -0.93 17.20 13.03
C GLY A 227 -2.28 16.57 13.40
N PRO A 228 -2.39 16.03 14.62
CA PRO A 228 -3.63 15.41 15.09
C PRO A 228 -4.83 16.34 14.96
N GLY A 229 -5.84 15.93 14.19
CA GLY A 229 -7.07 16.69 13.95
C GLY A 229 -7.02 17.74 12.83
N SER A 230 -5.84 18.10 12.31
CA SER A 230 -5.73 19.02 11.16
C SER A 230 -5.58 18.30 9.82
N CYS A 231 -5.11 17.05 9.84
CA CYS A 231 -5.03 16.20 8.64
C CYS A 231 -5.34 14.74 8.98
N ARG A 232 -5.73 13.99 7.95
CA ARG A 232 -5.76 12.53 8.04
C ARG A 232 -4.31 12.02 8.06
N PRO A 233 -3.92 11.12 8.99
CA PRO A 233 -2.57 10.61 9.09
C PRO A 233 -2.06 10.02 7.76
N GLY A 234 -0.84 10.39 7.35
CA GLY A 234 -0.28 10.04 6.04
C GLY A 234 -0.89 10.77 4.83
N TYR A 235 -2.01 11.47 4.99
CA TYR A 235 -2.76 12.13 3.92
C TYR A 235 -2.77 13.66 4.02
N GLY A 236 -1.79 14.23 4.74
CA GLY A 236 -1.46 15.66 4.64
C GLY A 236 -1.29 16.10 3.18
N LYS A 237 -1.51 17.38 2.91
CA LYS A 237 -1.32 17.97 1.58
C LYS A 237 0.16 18.09 1.25
N TYR A 238 1.00 18.46 2.21
CA TYR A 238 2.32 19.05 1.92
C TYR A 238 3.34 18.05 1.39
N ASP A 239 3.72 17.04 2.17
CA ASP A 239 4.76 16.08 1.75
C ASP A 239 4.32 15.25 0.54
N ARG A 240 3.00 15.00 0.40
CA ARG A 240 2.42 14.36 -0.80
C ARG A 240 2.56 15.22 -2.06
N ALA A 241 2.35 16.53 -1.95
CA ALA A 241 2.57 17.45 -3.08
C ALA A 241 4.05 17.57 -3.44
N LEU A 242 4.94 17.60 -2.45
CA LEU A 242 6.40 17.54 -2.66
C LEU A 242 6.80 16.23 -3.34
N GLY A 243 6.23 15.11 -2.93
CA GLY A 243 6.42 13.81 -3.56
C GLY A 243 6.01 13.78 -5.02
N ILE A 244 4.87 14.39 -5.38
CA ILE A 244 4.44 14.51 -6.80
C ILE A 244 5.49 15.27 -7.62
N GLN A 245 5.95 16.43 -7.14
CA GLN A 245 6.95 17.21 -7.86
C GLN A 245 8.28 16.48 -8.00
N TYR A 246 8.68 15.73 -6.96
CA TYR A 246 9.86 14.87 -7.03
C TYR A 246 9.73 13.80 -8.11
N MET A 247 8.59 13.08 -8.16
CA MET A 247 8.36 12.04 -9.17
C MET A 247 8.29 12.60 -10.59
N LEU A 248 7.63 13.74 -10.80
CA LEU A 248 7.58 14.41 -12.10
C LEU A 248 8.99 14.82 -12.57
N GLY A 249 9.81 15.38 -11.66
CA GLY A 249 11.19 15.75 -12.00
C GLY A 249 12.07 14.56 -12.38
N VAL A 250 11.86 13.38 -11.75
CA VAL A 250 12.53 12.14 -12.17
C VAL A 250 12.02 11.69 -13.54
N TRP A 251 10.72 11.78 -13.81
CA TRP A 251 10.15 11.40 -15.09
C TRP A 251 10.66 12.28 -16.24
N ASP A 252 10.67 13.61 -16.06
CA ASP A 252 11.23 14.57 -17.01
C ASP A 252 12.70 14.27 -17.34
N LEU A 253 13.48 13.85 -16.35
CA LEU A 253 14.87 13.45 -16.55
C LEU A 253 14.97 12.19 -17.42
N LEU A 254 14.12 11.19 -17.17
CA LEU A 254 14.12 9.93 -17.93
C LEU A 254 13.74 10.18 -19.40
N ASP A 255 12.72 11.01 -19.65
CA ASP A 255 12.33 11.40 -21.02
C ASP A 255 13.50 12.05 -21.77
N ARG A 256 14.22 12.98 -21.14
CA ARG A 256 15.39 13.63 -21.74
C ARG A 256 16.51 12.64 -22.04
N LEU A 257 16.80 11.71 -21.13
CA LEU A 257 17.82 10.70 -21.35
C LEU A 257 17.48 9.78 -22.53
N ASP A 258 16.20 9.51 -22.78
CA ASP A 258 15.75 8.73 -23.93
C ASP A 258 15.77 9.52 -25.24
N GLU A 259 15.52 10.82 -25.20
CA GLU A 259 15.73 11.72 -26.34
C GLU A 259 17.21 11.78 -26.75
N GLU A 260 18.12 11.92 -25.77
CA GLU A 260 19.57 11.96 -26.00
C GLU A 260 20.12 10.65 -26.63
N LYS A 261 19.51 9.50 -26.35
CA LYS A 261 19.89 8.22 -26.98
C LYS A 261 19.42 8.09 -28.44
N LYS A 262 18.40 8.87 -28.84
CA LYS A 262 17.80 8.82 -30.19
C LYS A 262 18.47 9.81 -31.16
N GLY A 263 19.13 10.85 -30.65
CA GLY A 263 19.88 11.85 -31.42
C GLY A 263 21.32 11.45 -31.70
#